data_AF-A0A377DDH1-F1
#
_entry.id   AF-A0A377DDH1-F1
#
_cell.length_a   1.000
_cell.length_b   1.000
_cell.length_c   1.000
_cell.angle_alpha   90.00
_cell.angle_beta   90.00
_cell.angle_gamma   90.00
#
_symmetry.space_group_name_H-M   'P 1'
#
loop_
_entity.id
_entity.type
_entity.pdbx_description
1 polymer ?
#
loop_
_entity_poly.entity_id
_entity_poly.type
_entity_poly.pdbx_seq_one_letter_code
_entity_poly.pdbx_strand_id
1 'polypeptide(L)'
;MCRHISLQYCIDSMNENTGKVPLKECYSTPEGIQQHFPYELDQQFDNLIKNPPPGTCVVASDKFGEILSVFFHRMEKEKLTHMAAIVKSQKHAMAVRLRIKQTPAGETEYVVSFYDPNATNTAVRYKAKNCDSFGSLQSFINIELANIKWVKTEICSECVGIIPYLPREQAHLLSCIDNELQPPLSPSALYLLMQMGRMKILFFFSIS
;
A
#
# COMPACT_ATOMS: atom_id res chain seq x y z
N MET A 1 -7.23 14.32 -4.78
CA MET A 1 -7.78 14.05 -3.43
C MET A 1 -7.34 12.69 -2.90
N CYS A 2 -7.71 11.57 -3.53
CA CYS A 2 -7.41 10.22 -3.00
C CYS A 2 -5.93 10.01 -2.64
N ARG A 3 -4.99 10.44 -3.49
CA ARG A 3 -3.54 10.28 -3.24
C ARG A 3 -3.05 10.94 -1.95
N HIS A 4 -3.60 12.10 -1.56
CA HIS A 4 -3.23 12.81 -0.34
C HIS A 4 -3.84 12.12 0.89
N ILE A 5 -5.10 11.65 0.79
CA ILE A 5 -5.77 10.87 1.83
C ILE A 5 -5.07 9.54 2.08
N SER A 6 -4.66 8.83 1.02
CA SER A 6 -3.88 7.61 1.17
C SER A 6 -2.51 7.84 1.80
N LEU A 7 -1.82 8.92 1.44
CA LEU A 7 -0.55 9.26 2.07
C LEU A 7 -0.72 9.62 3.55
N GLN A 8 -1.72 10.44 3.90
CA GLN A 8 -2.01 10.76 5.30
C GLN A 8 -2.37 9.51 6.10
N TYR A 9 -3.13 8.58 5.52
CA TYR A 9 -3.41 7.28 6.15
C TYR A 9 -2.14 6.48 6.41
N CYS A 10 -1.18 6.48 5.48
CA CYS A 10 0.13 5.84 5.68
C CYS A 10 0.91 6.51 6.83
N ILE A 11 0.93 7.84 6.88
CA ILE A 11 1.58 8.62 7.96
C ILE A 11 0.98 8.25 9.32
N ASP A 12 -0.35 8.29 9.46
CA ASP A 12 -1.04 7.94 10.69
C ASP A 12 -0.84 6.47 11.08
N SER A 13 -0.74 5.59 10.08
CA SER A 13 -0.51 4.16 10.28
C SER A 13 0.85 3.86 10.92
N MET A 14 1.83 4.74 10.68
CA MET A 14 3.18 4.68 11.24
C MET A 14 3.32 5.41 12.59
N ASN A 15 2.30 6.15 13.03
CA ASN A 15 2.32 6.77 14.34
C ASN A 15 1.99 5.73 15.43
N GLU A 16 3.02 5.20 16.07
CA GLU A 16 2.94 4.13 17.07
C GLU A 16 2.05 4.47 18.28
N ASN A 17 1.91 5.76 18.61
CA ASN A 17 1.25 6.22 19.84
C ASN A 17 -0.26 5.96 19.88
N THR A 18 -0.91 5.75 18.73
CA THR A 18 -2.38 5.65 18.65
C THR A 18 -2.88 4.21 18.53
N GLY A 19 -2.03 3.27 18.11
CA GLY A 19 -2.39 1.87 17.84
C GLY A 19 -3.39 1.65 16.69
N LYS A 20 -4.30 2.60 16.42
CA LYS A 20 -5.32 2.60 15.37
C LYS A 20 -5.32 3.97 14.69
N VAL A 21 -5.55 3.97 13.37
CA VAL A 21 -5.77 5.22 12.63
C VAL A 21 -7.13 5.81 13.05
N PRO A 22 -7.21 7.10 13.41
CA PRO A 22 -8.43 7.77 13.88
C PRO A 22 -9.39 8.10 12.72
N LEU A 23 -9.93 7.07 12.06
CA LEU A 23 -10.78 7.22 10.87
C LEU A 23 -12.05 8.03 11.14
N LYS A 24 -12.65 7.86 12.32
CA LYS A 24 -13.91 8.53 12.67
C LYS A 24 -13.67 10.03 12.89
N GLU A 25 -12.58 10.37 13.56
CA GLU A 25 -12.28 11.73 13.97
C GLU A 25 -11.66 12.53 12.82
N CYS A 26 -10.73 11.93 12.06
CA CYS A 26 -9.90 12.66 11.09
C CYS A 26 -10.33 12.49 9.63
N TYR A 27 -11.15 11.48 9.29
CA TYR A 27 -11.45 11.13 7.89
C TYR A 27 -12.95 11.14 7.56
N SER A 28 -13.83 11.33 8.55
CA SER A 28 -15.28 11.20 8.33
C SER A 28 -15.98 12.50 7.94
N THR A 29 -15.36 13.67 8.16
CA THR A 29 -15.95 14.98 7.83
C THR A 29 -14.98 15.86 7.05
N PRO A 30 -15.47 16.79 6.21
CA PRO A 30 -14.62 17.78 5.53
C PRO A 30 -13.74 18.57 6.50
N GLU A 31 -14.26 18.95 7.67
CA GLU A 31 -13.54 19.72 8.67
C GLU A 31 -12.43 18.88 9.32
N GLY A 32 -12.71 17.61 9.64
CA GLY A 32 -11.72 16.69 10.18
C GLY A 32 -10.57 16.45 9.20
N ILE A 33 -10.91 16.28 7.92
CA ILE A 33 -9.90 16.18 6.84
C ILE A 33 -9.10 17.48 6.75
N GLN A 34 -9.75 18.65 6.72
CA GLN A 34 -9.06 19.92 6.57
C GLN A 34 -8.11 20.22 7.74
N GLN A 35 -8.48 19.87 8.98
CA GLN A 35 -7.66 20.10 10.16
C GLN A 35 -6.51 19.11 10.29
N HIS A 36 -6.71 17.87 9.84
CA HIS A 36 -5.74 16.79 10.01
C HIS A 36 -4.71 16.73 8.88
N PHE A 37 -5.02 17.27 7.70
CA PHE A 37 -4.21 17.11 6.50
C PHE A 37 -3.30 18.32 6.29
N PRO A 38 -1.96 18.15 6.41
CA PRO A 38 -1.04 19.25 6.21
C PRO A 38 -1.01 19.69 4.76
N TYR A 39 -0.74 20.99 4.55
CA TYR A 39 -0.68 21.60 3.22
C TYR A 39 0.45 21.01 2.37
N GLU A 40 1.50 20.52 3.01
CA GLU A 40 2.69 19.95 2.37
C GLU A 40 2.49 18.51 1.86
N LEU A 41 1.32 17.90 2.04
CA LEU A 41 1.05 16.52 1.58
C LEU A 41 1.32 16.34 0.08
N ASP A 42 0.96 17.32 -0.74
CA ASP A 42 1.20 17.28 -2.19
C ASP A 42 2.71 17.17 -2.47
N GLN A 43 3.51 18.01 -1.81
CA GLN A 43 4.97 18.00 -1.96
C GLN A 43 5.59 16.70 -1.43
N GLN A 44 5.07 16.15 -0.33
CA GLN A 44 5.52 14.87 0.20
C GLN A 44 5.20 13.71 -0.75
N PHE A 45 4.00 13.70 -1.33
CA PHE A 45 3.61 12.70 -2.32
C PHE A 45 4.49 12.79 -3.58
N ASP A 46 4.71 14.00 -4.10
CA ASP A 46 5.57 14.21 -5.27
C ASP A 46 7.02 13.77 -4.99
N ASN A 47 7.51 13.98 -3.77
CA ASN A 47 8.84 13.52 -3.36
C ASN A 47 8.93 11.99 -3.32
N LEU A 48 7.88 11.29 -2.87
CA LEU A 48 7.81 9.82 -2.91
C LEU A 48 7.83 9.30 -4.35
N ILE A 49 7.15 9.96 -5.28
CA ILE A 49 7.17 9.57 -6.70
C ILE A 49 8.53 9.84 -7.35
N LYS A 50 9.15 10.99 -7.04
CA LYS A 50 10.48 11.35 -7.58
C LYS A 50 11.60 10.49 -7.01
N ASN A 51 11.46 10.06 -5.75
CA ASN A 51 12.44 9.25 -5.03
C ASN A 51 11.74 8.02 -4.44
N PRO A 52 11.32 7.06 -5.27
CA PRO A 52 10.56 5.91 -4.82
C PRO A 52 11.40 5.09 -3.82
N PRO A 53 10.84 4.75 -2.65
CA PRO A 53 11.55 3.94 -1.67
C PRO A 53 11.79 2.52 -2.21
N PRO A 54 12.80 1.81 -1.67
CA PRO A 54 13.02 0.40 -1.98
C PRO A 54 11.75 -0.45 -1.78
N GLY A 55 11.53 -1.44 -2.64
CA GLY A 55 10.30 -2.24 -2.65
C GLY A 55 9.13 -1.60 -3.42
N THR A 56 9.33 -0.43 -4.03
CA THR A 56 8.36 0.15 -4.96
C THR A 56 8.26 -0.73 -6.22
N CYS A 57 7.08 -1.28 -6.48
CA CYS A 57 6.86 -2.28 -7.55
C CYS A 57 5.47 -2.18 -8.18
N VAL A 58 5.26 -2.87 -9.29
CA VAL A 58 3.94 -3.07 -9.89
C VAL A 58 3.62 -4.55 -9.84
N VAL A 59 2.41 -4.89 -9.39
CA VAL A 59 1.96 -6.26 -9.21
C VAL A 59 0.62 -6.46 -9.89
N ALA A 60 0.37 -7.66 -10.44
CA ALA A 60 -0.95 -8.01 -10.94
C ALA A 60 -1.94 -8.11 -9.76
N SER A 61 -3.19 -7.69 -9.96
CA SER A 61 -4.15 -7.58 -8.86
C SER A 61 -4.51 -8.93 -8.23
N ASP A 62 -4.43 -10.02 -8.98
CA ASP A 62 -4.57 -11.40 -8.48
C ASP A 62 -3.37 -11.86 -7.64
N LYS A 63 -2.19 -11.27 -7.87
CA LYS A 63 -0.93 -11.50 -7.14
C LYS A 63 -0.71 -10.57 -5.96
N PHE A 64 -1.70 -9.77 -5.59
CA PHE A 64 -1.58 -8.80 -4.49
C PHE A 64 -1.23 -9.47 -3.15
N GLY A 65 -1.75 -10.66 -2.86
CA GLY A 65 -1.41 -11.39 -1.64
C GLY A 65 0.07 -11.74 -1.55
N GLU A 66 0.69 -12.14 -2.67
CA GLU A 66 2.10 -12.53 -2.74
C GLU A 66 3.03 -11.35 -2.42
N ILE A 67 2.71 -10.14 -2.88
CA ILE A 67 3.50 -8.95 -2.53
C ILE A 67 3.39 -8.61 -1.04
N LEU A 68 2.22 -8.83 -0.41
CA LEU A 68 2.08 -8.65 1.03
C LEU A 68 2.95 -9.66 1.80
N SER A 69 3.02 -10.90 1.34
CA SER A 69 3.88 -11.93 1.91
C SER A 69 5.35 -11.54 1.86
N VAL A 70 5.84 -11.05 0.71
CA VAL A 70 7.21 -10.52 0.57
C VAL A 70 7.48 -9.42 1.60
N PHE A 71 6.56 -8.47 1.76
CA PHE A 71 6.71 -7.43 2.79
C PHE A 71 6.72 -8.00 4.21
N PHE A 72 5.83 -8.94 4.54
CA PHE A 72 5.82 -9.55 5.87
C PHE A 72 7.11 -10.31 6.18
N HIS A 73 7.61 -11.13 5.26
CA HIS A 73 8.90 -11.81 5.42
C HIS A 73 10.05 -10.81 5.60
N ARG A 74 10.04 -9.70 4.85
CA ARG A 74 11.03 -8.63 5.05
C ARG A 74 10.90 -7.97 6.41
N MET A 75 9.68 -7.68 6.84
CA MET A 75 9.40 -7.10 8.16
C MET A 75 9.89 -8.01 9.28
N GLU A 76 9.67 -9.32 9.20
CA GLU A 76 10.18 -10.29 10.18
C GLU A 76 11.70 -10.27 10.25
N LYS A 77 12.36 -10.34 9.10
CA LYS A 77 13.82 -10.31 8.99
C LYS A 77 14.42 -9.03 9.59
N GLU A 78 13.79 -7.89 9.33
CA GLU A 78 14.24 -6.57 9.79
C GLU A 78 13.62 -6.16 11.14
N LYS A 79 12.86 -7.06 11.80
CA LYS A 79 12.20 -6.85 13.10
C LYS A 79 11.25 -5.64 13.12
N LEU A 80 10.61 -5.34 11.99
CA LEU A 80 9.56 -4.33 11.88
C LEU A 80 8.22 -4.91 12.31
N THR A 81 7.51 -4.21 13.20
CA THR A 81 6.18 -4.64 13.66
C THR A 81 5.03 -4.03 12.86
N HIS A 82 5.32 -2.99 12.08
CA HIS A 82 4.33 -2.29 11.26
C HIS A 82 5.00 -1.58 10.08
N MET A 83 4.26 -1.48 8.98
CA MET A 83 4.59 -0.62 7.84
C MET A 83 3.29 -0.19 7.15
N ALA A 84 3.38 0.79 6.26
CA ALA A 84 2.28 1.14 5.37
C ALA A 84 2.76 1.14 3.92
N ALA A 85 1.84 1.15 2.97
CA ALA A 85 2.13 1.35 1.56
C ALA A 85 0.95 2.00 0.85
N ILE A 86 1.24 2.82 -0.15
CA ILE A 86 0.25 3.33 -1.08
C ILE A 86 0.00 2.25 -2.13
N VAL A 87 -1.27 1.94 -2.38
CA VAL A 87 -1.72 1.04 -3.44
C VAL A 87 -2.36 1.88 -4.53
N LYS A 88 -1.73 1.96 -5.69
CA LYS A 88 -2.05 2.93 -6.73
C LYS A 88 -2.52 2.21 -8.00
N SER A 89 -3.71 2.57 -8.48
CA SER A 89 -4.12 2.30 -9.87
C SER A 89 -3.81 3.50 -10.76
N GLN A 90 -4.20 3.45 -12.03
CA GLN A 90 -3.96 4.55 -12.97
C GLN A 90 -4.64 5.85 -12.53
N LYS A 91 -5.83 5.75 -11.92
CA LYS A 91 -6.70 6.89 -11.60
C LYS A 91 -7.02 7.03 -10.11
N HIS A 92 -6.72 6.01 -9.30
CA HIS A 92 -7.05 5.98 -7.88
C HIS A 92 -5.83 5.64 -7.03
N ALA A 93 -5.85 6.11 -5.78
CA ALA A 93 -4.86 5.76 -4.79
C ALA A 93 -5.59 5.31 -3.53
N MET A 94 -5.11 4.21 -2.96
CA MET A 94 -5.56 3.56 -1.76
C MET A 94 -4.34 3.38 -0.85
N ALA A 95 -4.55 2.88 0.37
CA ALA A 95 -3.47 2.58 1.27
C ALA A 95 -3.66 1.21 1.92
N VAL A 96 -2.55 0.60 2.31
CA VAL A 96 -2.55 -0.62 3.11
C VAL A 96 -1.62 -0.44 4.29
N ARG A 97 -2.07 -0.86 5.46
CA ARG A 97 -1.26 -0.97 6.68
C ARG A 97 -1.03 -2.44 7.00
N LEU A 98 0.23 -2.79 7.22
CA LEU A 98 0.68 -4.13 7.60
C LEU A 98 1.15 -4.11 9.04
N ARG A 99 0.81 -5.15 9.81
CA ARG A 99 1.29 -5.32 11.19
C ARG A 99 1.58 -6.77 11.51
N ILE A 100 2.66 -6.98 12.24
CA ILE A 100 3.00 -8.23 12.90
C ILE A 100 2.70 -8.06 14.39
N LYS A 101 1.86 -8.94 14.95
CA LYS A 101 1.45 -8.88 16.35
C LYS A 101 1.81 -10.18 17.04
N GLN A 102 2.30 -10.07 18.27
CA GLN A 102 2.34 -11.21 19.18
C GLN A 102 1.03 -11.24 19.98
N THR A 103 0.35 -12.38 19.97
CA THR A 103 -0.84 -12.61 20.80
C THR A 103 -0.42 -12.85 22.26
N PRO A 104 -1.34 -12.73 23.23
CA PRO A 104 -1.07 -13.11 24.62
C PRO A 104 -0.63 -14.57 24.78
N ALA A 105 -1.00 -15.44 23.83
CA ALA A 105 -0.60 -16.84 23.79
C ALA A 105 0.79 -17.08 23.16
N GLY A 106 1.48 -16.02 22.72
CA GLY A 106 2.79 -16.12 22.06
C GLY A 106 2.74 -16.50 20.57
N GLU A 107 1.54 -16.58 19.97
CA GLU A 107 1.40 -16.79 18.52
C GLU A 107 1.60 -15.48 17.75
N THR A 108 2.18 -15.58 16.56
CA THR A 108 2.30 -14.45 15.61
C THR A 108 1.02 -14.31 14.78
N GLU A 109 0.48 -13.09 14.68
CA GLU A 109 -0.66 -12.73 13.84
C GLU A 109 -0.25 -11.63 12.85
N TYR A 110 -0.47 -11.88 11.56
CA TYR A 110 -0.27 -10.91 10.47
C TYR A 110 -1.59 -10.20 10.20
N VAL A 111 -1.56 -8.87 10.20
CA VAL A 111 -2.75 -8.04 10.03
C VAL A 111 -2.57 -7.10 8.87
N VAL A 112 -3.55 -7.12 7.97
CA VAL A 112 -3.66 -6.20 6.84
C VAL A 112 -4.88 -5.31 7.07
N SER A 113 -4.70 -3.99 7.00
CA SER A 113 -5.80 -3.03 6.99
C SER A 113 -5.75 -2.24 5.69
N PHE A 114 -6.72 -2.50 4.81
CA PHE A 114 -6.82 -1.88 3.50
C PHE A 114 -7.80 -0.71 3.55
N TYR A 115 -7.36 0.45 3.08
CA TYR A 115 -8.06 1.71 3.16
C TYR A 115 -8.29 2.30 1.77
N ASP A 116 -9.55 2.54 1.45
CA ASP A 116 -9.96 3.23 0.23
C ASP A 116 -10.50 4.62 0.58
N PRO A 117 -9.91 5.72 0.07
CA PRO A 117 -10.44 7.07 0.27
C PRO A 117 -11.87 7.30 -0.20
N ASN A 118 -12.46 6.42 -1.01
CA ASN A 118 -13.89 6.48 -1.38
C ASN A 118 -14.81 5.87 -0.31
N ALA A 119 -14.25 5.16 0.67
CA ALA A 119 -14.92 4.68 1.88
C ALA A 119 -14.20 5.25 3.12
N THR A 120 -14.20 6.59 3.24
CA THR A 120 -13.27 7.36 4.07
C THR A 120 -13.22 6.98 5.56
N ASN A 121 -14.30 6.46 6.13
CA ASN A 121 -14.44 6.19 7.56
C ASN A 121 -14.17 4.73 7.95
N THR A 122 -13.78 3.88 7.01
CA THR A 122 -13.56 2.45 7.26
C THR A 122 -12.30 1.92 6.57
N ALA A 123 -11.75 0.85 7.14
CA ALA A 123 -10.69 0.08 6.52
C ALA A 123 -11.04 -1.40 6.65
N VAL A 124 -10.93 -2.14 5.54
CA VAL A 124 -11.18 -3.58 5.53
C VAL A 124 -9.99 -4.28 6.19
N ARG A 125 -10.25 -5.07 7.23
CA ARG A 125 -9.21 -5.70 8.03
C ARG A 125 -9.20 -7.21 7.84
N TYR A 126 -8.03 -7.75 7.50
CA TYR A 126 -7.76 -9.18 7.45
C TYR A 126 -6.69 -9.56 8.46
N LYS A 127 -6.83 -10.78 8.99
CA LYS A 127 -5.91 -11.39 9.96
C LYS A 127 -5.57 -12.78 9.48
N ALA A 128 -4.31 -13.16 9.60
CA ALA A 128 -3.85 -14.49 9.27
C ALA A 128 -2.79 -14.96 10.28
N LYS A 129 -2.70 -16.27 10.49
CA LYS A 129 -1.59 -16.91 11.23
C LYS A 129 -0.40 -17.23 10.32
N ASN A 130 -0.58 -17.14 9.00
CA ASN A 130 0.44 -17.36 7.99
C ASN A 130 0.43 -16.17 7.00
N CYS A 131 1.55 -15.48 6.84
CA CYS A 131 1.69 -14.34 5.94
C CYS A 131 1.57 -14.70 4.45
N ASP A 132 1.64 -15.99 4.08
CA ASP A 132 1.49 -16.48 2.70
C ASP A 132 0.02 -16.74 2.30
N SER A 133 -0.93 -16.51 3.22
CA SER A 133 -2.34 -16.87 3.01
C SER A 133 -3.23 -15.73 2.48
N PHE A 134 -2.67 -14.56 2.21
CA PHE A 134 -3.43 -13.42 1.70
C PHE A 134 -3.85 -13.64 0.24
N GLY A 135 -5.08 -13.22 -0.08
CA GLY A 135 -5.65 -13.38 -1.42
C GLY A 135 -5.37 -12.21 -2.37
N SER A 136 -6.10 -12.19 -3.48
CA SER A 136 -6.08 -11.10 -4.45
C SER A 136 -6.51 -9.75 -3.86
N LEU A 137 -6.24 -8.66 -4.58
CA LEU A 137 -6.66 -7.31 -4.20
C LEU A 137 -8.18 -7.21 -4.01
N GLN A 138 -8.96 -7.95 -4.79
CA GLN A 138 -10.42 -7.97 -4.69
C GLN A 138 -10.90 -8.39 -3.29
N SER A 139 -10.17 -9.29 -2.61
CA SER A 139 -10.49 -9.69 -1.25
C SER A 139 -10.43 -8.51 -0.28
N PHE A 140 -9.63 -7.48 -0.56
CA PHE A 140 -9.44 -6.33 0.33
C PHE A 140 -10.39 -5.16 0.07
N ILE A 141 -11.11 -5.19 -1.05
CA ILE A 141 -12.04 -4.12 -1.41
C ILE A 141 -13.28 -4.15 -0.51
N ASN A 142 -13.71 -2.96 -0.08
CA ASN A 142 -14.97 -2.82 0.67
C ASN A 142 -16.14 -3.36 -0.17
N ILE A 143 -16.99 -4.18 0.44
CA ILE A 143 -18.13 -4.83 -0.24
C ILE A 143 -19.08 -3.84 -0.92
N GLU A 144 -19.24 -2.63 -0.36
CA GLU A 144 -20.04 -1.55 -0.93
C GLU A 144 -19.43 -1.01 -2.23
N LEU A 145 -18.10 -1.05 -2.35
CA LEU A 145 -17.35 -0.62 -3.53
C LEU A 145 -17.12 -1.75 -4.54
N ALA A 146 -17.10 -3.01 -4.08
CA ALA A 146 -16.69 -4.18 -4.86
C ALA A 146 -17.53 -4.40 -6.14
N ASN A 147 -18.78 -3.92 -6.17
CA ASN A 147 -19.67 -4.05 -7.32
C ASN A 147 -19.62 -2.88 -8.31
N ILE A 148 -18.90 -1.80 -7.98
CA ILE A 148 -18.80 -0.64 -8.85
C ILE A 148 -17.94 -0.99 -10.07
N LYS A 149 -18.42 -0.65 -11.27
CA LYS A 149 -17.80 -1.02 -12.54
C LYS A 149 -16.32 -0.63 -12.61
N TRP A 150 -15.98 0.61 -12.29
CA TRP A 150 -14.60 1.10 -12.37
C TRP A 150 -13.67 0.39 -11.37
N VAL A 151 -14.18 -0.03 -10.20
CA VAL A 151 -13.41 -0.82 -9.22
C VAL A 151 -13.06 -2.20 -9.80
N LYS A 152 -14.03 -2.86 -10.44
CA LYS A 152 -13.78 -4.14 -11.11
C LYS A 152 -12.78 -4.01 -12.25
N THR A 153 -12.95 -3.01 -13.12
CA THR A 153 -12.19 -2.87 -14.37
C THR A 153 -10.85 -2.17 -14.24
N GLU A 154 -10.67 -1.27 -13.27
CA GLU A 154 -9.44 -0.46 -13.14
C GLU A 154 -8.60 -0.82 -11.91
N ILE A 155 -9.17 -1.51 -10.93
CA ILE A 155 -8.45 -1.95 -9.73
C ILE A 155 -8.29 -3.47 -9.76
N CYS A 156 -9.39 -4.23 -9.86
CA CYS A 156 -9.34 -5.68 -9.64
C CYS A 156 -8.87 -6.48 -10.86
N SER A 157 -9.04 -5.98 -12.10
CA SER A 157 -8.70 -6.73 -13.32
C SER A 157 -7.36 -6.37 -13.95
N GLU A 158 -6.62 -5.41 -13.41
CA GLU A 158 -5.34 -4.98 -13.97
C GLU A 158 -4.18 -5.29 -13.01
N CYS A 159 -3.28 -4.33 -12.88
CA CYS A 159 -2.17 -4.31 -11.97
C CYS A 159 -2.25 -3.04 -11.12
N VAL A 160 -1.62 -3.07 -9.96
CA VAL A 160 -1.48 -1.92 -9.09
C VAL A 160 -0.01 -1.65 -8.81
N GLY A 161 0.32 -0.37 -8.71
CA GLY A 161 1.59 0.08 -8.17
C GLY A 161 1.54 0.03 -6.66
N ILE A 162 2.62 -0.43 -6.05
CA ILE A 162 2.83 -0.41 -4.60
C ILE A 162 4.00 0.51 -4.30
N ILE A 163 3.78 1.49 -3.45
CA ILE A 163 4.81 2.43 -2.98
C ILE A 163 4.89 2.29 -1.46
N PRO A 164 5.87 1.56 -0.92
CA PRO A 164 6.04 1.41 0.51
C PRO A 164 6.20 2.76 1.22
N TYR A 165 5.77 2.80 2.48
CA TYR A 165 5.93 3.95 3.34
C TYR A 165 6.48 3.50 4.70
N LEU A 166 7.69 3.96 4.99
CA LEU A 166 8.37 3.86 6.28
C LEU A 166 8.95 5.24 6.60
N PRO A 167 9.19 5.56 7.90
CA PRO A 167 10.02 6.68 8.29
C PRO A 167 11.33 6.69 7.49
N ARG A 168 11.80 7.88 7.11
CA ARG A 168 12.96 8.04 6.21
C ARG A 168 14.18 7.25 6.66
N GLU A 169 14.41 7.20 7.97
CA GLU A 169 15.52 6.49 8.61
C GLU A 169 15.41 4.97 8.44
N GLN A 170 14.20 4.42 8.27
CA GLN A 170 13.91 3.00 8.14
C GLN A 170 13.68 2.55 6.69
N ALA A 171 13.52 3.47 5.73
CA ALA A 171 13.20 3.14 4.34
C ALA A 171 14.25 2.19 3.69
N HIS A 172 15.52 2.28 4.10
CA HIS A 172 16.58 1.40 3.62
C HIS A 172 16.39 -0.07 4.02
N LEU A 173 15.58 -0.36 5.05
CA LEU A 173 15.28 -1.72 5.48
C LEU A 173 14.49 -2.49 4.43
N LEU A 174 13.84 -1.82 3.47
CA LEU A 174 13.17 -2.47 2.34
C LEU A 174 14.10 -2.71 1.14
N SER A 175 15.39 -2.39 1.26
CA SER A 175 16.38 -2.76 0.24
C SER A 175 16.39 -4.28 0.04
N CYS A 176 16.68 -4.72 -1.20
CA CYS A 176 16.67 -6.12 -1.68
C CYS A 176 15.31 -6.71 -2.10
N ILE A 177 14.16 -6.07 -1.82
CA ILE A 177 12.86 -6.53 -2.36
C ILE A 177 12.81 -6.44 -3.90
N ASP A 178 13.58 -5.50 -4.48
CA ASP A 178 13.58 -5.22 -5.92
C ASP A 178 13.98 -6.42 -6.81
N ASN A 179 14.66 -7.44 -6.26
CA ASN A 179 15.05 -8.64 -6.99
C ASN A 179 14.02 -9.78 -6.95
N GLU A 180 12.99 -9.68 -6.10
CA GLU A 180 12.09 -10.79 -5.81
C GLU A 180 10.82 -10.75 -6.68
N LEU A 181 10.60 -9.67 -7.44
CA LEU A 181 9.35 -9.43 -8.16
C LEU A 181 9.60 -8.99 -9.60
N GLN A 182 9.14 -9.79 -10.56
CA GLN A 182 9.06 -9.36 -11.95
C GLN A 182 7.72 -8.62 -12.17
N PRO A 183 7.74 -7.38 -12.69
CA PRO A 183 6.50 -6.67 -12.97
C PRO A 183 5.71 -7.36 -14.10
N PRO A 184 4.37 -7.27 -14.10
CA PRO A 184 3.57 -7.77 -15.21
C PRO A 184 3.98 -7.10 -16.53
N LEU A 185 4.09 -7.88 -17.60
CA LEU A 185 4.35 -7.35 -18.95
C LEU A 185 3.03 -6.93 -19.61
N SER A 186 2.44 -5.83 -19.12
CA SER A 186 1.20 -5.25 -19.69
C SER A 186 1.33 -3.74 -19.93
N PRO A 187 0.57 -3.15 -20.88
CA PRO A 187 0.55 -1.70 -21.09
C PRO A 187 0.20 -0.91 -19.82
N SER A 188 -0.74 -1.42 -19.01
CA SER A 188 -1.12 -0.80 -17.74
C SER A 188 0.03 -0.83 -16.73
N ALA A 189 0.78 -1.94 -16.68
CA ALA A 189 1.92 -2.06 -15.77
C ALA A 189 3.07 -1.12 -16.17
N LEU A 190 3.36 -1.04 -17.47
CA LEU A 190 4.30 -0.07 -18.04
C LEU A 190 3.91 1.37 -17.68
N TYR A 191 2.64 1.72 -17.89
CA TYR A 191 2.13 3.06 -17.57
C TYR A 191 2.29 3.40 -16.08
N LEU A 192 1.99 2.43 -15.19
CA LEU A 192 2.20 2.61 -13.75
C LEU A 192 3.67 2.77 -13.39
N LEU A 193 4.58 1.97 -13.97
CA LEU A 193 6.01 2.11 -13.74
C LEU A 193 6.52 3.51 -14.12
N MET A 194 6.03 4.07 -15.22
CA MET A 194 6.35 5.44 -15.64
C MET A 194 5.83 6.46 -14.62
N GLN A 195 4.58 6.31 -14.17
CA GLN A 195 3.98 7.21 -13.17
C GLN A 195 4.65 7.16 -11.79
N MET A 196 5.31 6.05 -11.44
CA MET A 196 6.01 5.88 -10.17
C MET A 196 7.52 6.14 -10.26
N GLY A 197 8.01 6.73 -11.36
CA GLY A 197 9.43 7.07 -11.50
C GLY A 197 10.36 5.86 -11.69
N ARG A 198 9.84 4.68 -12.05
CA ARG A 198 10.60 3.41 -12.19
C ARG A 198 10.95 3.05 -13.64
N MET A 199 11.16 4.05 -14.49
CA MET A 199 11.58 3.88 -15.89
C MET A 199 12.89 3.09 -16.09
N LYS A 200 13.80 3.08 -15.10
CA LYS A 200 15.10 2.38 -15.23
C LYS A 200 14.96 0.86 -15.35
N ILE A 201 13.90 0.26 -14.81
CA ILE A 201 13.63 -1.19 -14.91
C ILE A 201 13.23 -1.58 -16.34
N LEU A 202 12.69 -0.64 -17.12
CA LEU A 202 12.23 -0.90 -18.48
C LEU A 202 13.35 -1.25 -19.46
N PHE A 203 14.55 -0.69 -19.26
CA PHE A 203 15.69 -0.94 -20.15
C PHE A 203 16.25 -2.37 -20.03
N PHE A 204 15.97 -3.09 -18.94
CA PHE A 204 16.39 -4.49 -18.80
C PHE A 204 15.51 -5.48 -19.58
N PHE A 205 14.26 -5.10 -19.91
CA PHE A 205 13.35 -5.98 -20.65
C PHE A 205 13.36 -5.76 -22.17
N SER A 206 13.99 -4.67 -22.65
CA SER A 206 14.12 -4.37 -24.08
C SER A 206 15.41 -4.89 -24.72
N ILE A 207 16.26 -5.59 -23.94
CA ILE A 207 17.50 -6.22 -24.41
C ILE A 207 17.53 -7.66 -23.87
N SER A 208 16.67 -8.52 -24.41
CA SER A 208 16.73 -9.98 -24.25
C SER A 208 16.09 -10.63 -25.46
#